data_AF-A0A6M1M3M6-F1
#
_entry.id   AF-A0A6M1M3M6-F1
#
_cell.length_a   1.000
_cell.length_b   1.000
_cell.length_c   1.000
_cell.angle_alpha   90.00
_cell.angle_beta   90.00
_cell.angle_gamma   90.00
#
_symmetry.space_group_name_H-M   'P 1'
#
loop_
_entity.id
_entity.type
_entity.pdbx_description
1 polymer ?
#
loop_
_entity_poly.entity_id
_entity_poly.type
_entity_poly.pdbx_seq_one_letter_code
_entity_poly.pdbx_strand_id
1 'polypeptide(L)'
;MIRALLSAIHSNPFGRRRPTAVEIPLQIVFAFLIAGLVYDFFDAYNSLGCRDPRLTTQSGCYPWGGTEGPLDGAWNYMSKELYLKTSILSILSVLIMISAPFLTRTPWYTPIGLGMVYFFNGYAAEWVVGLF
;
A
#
# COMPACT_ATOMS: atom_id res chain seq x y z
N MET A 1 6.88 15.95 -35.28
CA MET A 1 6.12 15.86 -34.01
C MET A 1 6.70 14.87 -33.01
N ILE A 2 7.05 13.63 -33.40
CA ILE A 2 7.58 12.59 -32.48
C ILE A 2 8.87 13.02 -31.75
N ARG A 3 9.81 13.69 -32.42
CA ARG A 3 11.04 14.21 -31.79
C ARG A 3 10.80 15.31 -30.75
N ALA A 4 9.75 16.13 -30.90
CA ALA A 4 9.41 17.18 -29.94
C ALA A 4 8.77 16.60 -28.68
N LEU A 5 7.94 15.55 -28.84
CA LEU A 5 7.39 14.76 -27.74
C LEU A 5 8.48 14.04 -26.94
N LEU A 6 9.45 13.42 -27.62
CA LEU A 6 10.61 12.81 -26.97
C LEU A 6 11.51 13.83 -26.27
N SER A 7 11.63 15.04 -26.82
CA SER A 7 12.39 16.15 -26.21
C SER A 7 11.68 16.72 -24.97
N ALA A 8 10.35 16.80 -24.97
CA ALA A 8 9.57 17.23 -23.80
C ALA A 8 9.58 16.20 -22.66
N ILE A 9 9.70 14.90 -22.99
CA ILE A 9 10.01 13.85 -22.00
C ILE A 9 11.45 14.01 -21.47
N HIS A 10 12.34 14.66 -22.24
CA HIS A 10 13.74 14.88 -21.89
C HIS A 10 14.01 16.19 -21.14
N SER A 11 13.17 17.21 -21.27
CA SER A 11 13.28 18.40 -20.41
C SER A 11 12.70 18.04 -19.04
N ASN A 12 13.52 18.20 -18.00
CA ASN A 12 13.10 17.94 -16.63
C ASN A 12 12.90 19.29 -15.93
N PRO A 13 11.79 20.01 -16.19
CA PRO A 13 11.61 21.39 -15.75
C PRO A 13 11.58 21.54 -14.22
N PHE A 14 11.44 20.43 -13.49
CA PHE A 14 11.35 20.40 -12.03
C PHE A 14 12.62 19.89 -11.34
N GLY A 15 13.71 19.60 -12.09
CA GLY A 15 14.96 19.10 -11.51
C GLY A 15 14.83 17.76 -10.76
N ARG A 16 13.77 17.00 -11.01
CA ARG A 16 13.51 15.72 -10.32
C ARG A 16 14.47 14.66 -10.85
N ARG A 17 14.92 13.74 -10.01
CA ARG A 17 15.71 12.60 -10.49
C ARG A 17 14.85 11.77 -11.45
N ARG A 18 15.42 11.32 -12.57
CA ARG A 18 14.74 10.35 -13.44
C ARG A 18 14.86 8.95 -12.81
N PRO A 19 13.78 8.18 -12.77
CA PRO A 19 13.83 6.80 -12.30
C PRO A 19 14.84 6.00 -13.12
N THR A 20 15.65 5.18 -12.46
CA THR A 20 16.55 4.23 -13.15
C THR A 20 15.76 3.12 -13.84
N ALA A 21 16.37 2.42 -14.80
CA ALA A 21 15.73 1.30 -15.48
C ALA A 21 15.23 0.18 -14.53
N VAL A 22 15.83 0.07 -13.33
CA VAL A 22 15.42 -0.87 -12.27
C VAL A 22 14.31 -0.31 -11.38
N GLU A 23 14.27 1.02 -11.20
CA GLU A 23 13.21 1.68 -10.43
C GLU A 23 11.87 1.67 -11.19
N ILE A 24 11.88 1.70 -12.53
CA ILE A 24 10.66 1.65 -13.36
C ILE A 24 9.80 0.40 -13.11
N PRO A 25 10.31 -0.84 -13.24
CA PRO A 25 9.51 -2.04 -13.01
C PRO A 25 9.01 -2.10 -11.55
N LEU A 26 9.80 -1.63 -10.60
CA LEU A 26 9.38 -1.56 -9.20
C LEU A 26 8.23 -0.57 -8.98
N GLN A 27 8.28 0.60 -9.62
CA GLN A 27 7.19 1.59 -9.59
C GLN A 27 5.90 1.04 -10.20
N ILE A 28 6.01 0.24 -11.26
CA ILE A 28 4.86 -0.46 -11.86
C ILE A 28 4.26 -1.44 -10.84
N VAL A 29 5.09 -2.25 -10.17
CA VAL A 29 4.64 -3.17 -9.12
C VAL A 29 3.94 -2.43 -7.98
N PHE A 30 4.50 -1.30 -7.52
CA PHE A 30 3.85 -0.50 -6.48
C PHE A 30 2.55 0.15 -6.94
N ALA A 31 2.44 0.57 -8.20
CA ALA A 31 1.20 1.10 -8.74
C ALA A 31 0.08 0.05 -8.73
N PHE A 32 0.39 -1.19 -9.13
CA PHE A 32 -0.54 -2.32 -9.01
C PHE A 32 -0.89 -2.64 -7.56
N LEU A 33 0.09 -2.61 -6.66
CA LEU A 33 -0.12 -2.83 -5.24
C LEU A 33 -1.08 -1.79 -4.65
N ILE A 34 -0.90 -0.50 -4.95
CA ILE A 34 -1.82 0.56 -4.50
C ILE A 34 -3.21 0.34 -5.07
N ALA A 35 -3.33 0.04 -6.37
CA ALA A 35 -4.63 -0.22 -6.98
C ALA A 35 -5.36 -1.37 -6.28
N GLY A 36 -4.64 -2.45 -5.95
CA GLY A 36 -5.16 -3.56 -5.15
C GLY A 36 -5.58 -3.15 -3.74
N LEU A 37 -4.73 -2.42 -3.01
CA LEU A 37 -5.03 -1.93 -1.66
C LEU A 37 -6.24 -0.98 -1.62
N VAL A 38 -6.37 -0.10 -2.61
CA VAL A 38 -7.50 0.83 -2.72
C VAL A 38 -8.78 0.07 -3.05
N TYR A 39 -8.72 -0.88 -3.99
CA TYR A 39 -9.86 -1.74 -4.31
C TYR A 39 -10.33 -2.51 -3.07
N ASP A 40 -9.41 -3.16 -2.38
CA ASP A 40 -9.67 -3.91 -1.15
C ASP A 40 -10.23 -3.02 -0.03
N PHE A 41 -9.67 -1.81 0.16
CA PHE A 41 -10.21 -0.84 1.11
C PHE A 41 -11.68 -0.52 0.82
N PHE A 42 -12.03 -0.27 -0.44
CA PHE A 42 -13.41 0.02 -0.81
C PHE A 42 -14.33 -1.20 -0.68
N ASP A 43 -13.85 -2.39 -1.01
CA ASP A 43 -14.60 -3.63 -0.81
C ASP A 43 -14.89 -3.85 0.69
N ALA A 44 -13.85 -3.76 1.52
CA ALA A 44 -13.97 -3.83 2.97
C ALA A 44 -14.89 -2.72 3.52
N TYR A 45 -14.78 -1.49 3.03
CA TYR A 45 -15.62 -0.37 3.46
C TYR A 45 -17.10 -0.63 3.20
N ASN A 46 -17.44 -1.20 2.04
CA ASN A 46 -18.84 -1.49 1.65
C ASN A 46 -19.36 -2.83 2.20
N SER A 47 -18.50 -3.71 2.70
CA SER A 47 -18.87 -4.99 3.30
C SER A 47 -19.41 -4.89 4.74
N LEU A 48 -19.84 -6.01 5.33
CA LEU A 48 -20.23 -6.08 6.75
C LEU A 48 -19.08 -6.58 7.64
N GLY A 49 -19.20 -6.34 8.95
CA GLY A 49 -18.23 -6.80 9.95
C GLY A 49 -18.35 -8.29 10.26
N CYS A 50 -17.34 -9.13 9.99
CA CYS A 50 -17.42 -10.57 10.30
C CYS A 50 -17.56 -10.89 11.79
N ARG A 51 -17.10 -9.98 12.66
CA ARG A 51 -17.17 -10.14 14.12
C ARG A 51 -18.44 -9.57 14.74
N ASP A 52 -19.39 -9.10 13.92
CA ASP A 52 -20.69 -8.68 14.44
C ASP A 52 -21.52 -9.92 14.80
N PRO A 53 -21.83 -10.16 16.10
CA PRO A 53 -22.57 -11.33 16.54
C PRO A 53 -24.00 -11.41 15.97
N ARG A 54 -24.51 -10.33 15.35
CA ARG A 54 -25.84 -10.30 14.73
C ARG A 54 -25.85 -10.78 13.27
N LEU A 55 -24.69 -10.93 12.62
CA LEU A 55 -24.57 -11.09 11.17
C LEU A 55 -23.56 -12.20 10.75
N THR A 56 -23.23 -13.09 11.68
CA THR A 56 -22.09 -14.05 11.71
C THR A 56 -22.02 -15.12 10.61
N THR A 57 -22.88 -15.08 9.59
CA THR A 57 -22.96 -16.12 8.54
C THR A 57 -23.02 -15.57 7.11
N GLN A 58 -22.51 -14.36 6.88
CA GLN A 58 -22.48 -13.77 5.55
C GLN A 58 -21.13 -13.96 4.86
N SER A 59 -21.17 -14.56 3.66
CA SER A 59 -20.06 -14.55 2.72
C SER A 59 -19.78 -13.12 2.25
N GLY A 60 -18.51 -12.70 2.28
CA GLY A 60 -18.12 -11.33 1.87
C GLY A 60 -18.15 -10.30 3.00
N CYS A 61 -17.95 -10.73 4.25
CA CYS A 61 -17.69 -9.83 5.38
C CYS A 61 -16.18 -9.57 5.53
N TYR A 62 -15.80 -8.47 6.18
CA TYR A 62 -14.43 -8.14 6.58
C TYR A 62 -14.35 -7.81 8.07
N PRO A 63 -13.20 -8.00 8.73
CA PRO A 63 -12.03 -8.76 8.28
C PRO A 63 -12.31 -10.27 8.40
N TRP A 64 -11.72 -11.07 7.51
CA TRP A 64 -11.89 -12.52 7.39
C TRP A 64 -11.21 -13.26 8.55
N GLY A 65 -10.31 -12.56 9.26
CA GLY A 65 -9.76 -12.96 10.55
C GLY A 65 -8.77 -14.11 10.44
N GLY A 66 -7.48 -13.78 10.55
CA GLY A 66 -6.44 -14.80 10.70
C GLY A 66 -6.14 -15.63 9.44
N THR A 67 -6.83 -15.41 8.33
CA THR A 67 -6.47 -15.96 7.01
C THR A 67 -5.98 -14.88 6.05
N GLU A 68 -5.81 -13.66 6.55
CA GLU A 68 -5.35 -12.50 5.79
C GLU A 68 -3.84 -12.30 5.99
N GLY A 69 -3.15 -11.89 4.93
CA GLY A 69 -1.74 -11.56 4.94
C GLY A 69 -0.82 -12.61 4.29
N PRO A 70 0.49 -12.29 4.18
CA PRO A 70 1.47 -13.15 3.51
C PRO A 70 1.76 -14.46 4.27
N LEU A 71 1.38 -14.53 5.55
CA LEU A 71 1.44 -15.73 6.37
C LEU A 71 0.08 -15.93 7.03
N ASP A 72 -0.37 -17.18 7.12
CA ASP A 72 -1.61 -17.53 7.79
C ASP A 72 -1.55 -17.05 9.25
N GLY A 73 -2.57 -16.32 9.68
CA GLY A 73 -2.65 -15.70 11.00
C GLY A 73 -1.92 -14.36 11.16
N ALA A 74 -1.16 -13.89 10.16
CA ALA A 74 -0.39 -12.66 10.29
C ALA A 74 -1.28 -11.43 10.47
N TRP A 75 -2.41 -11.37 9.77
CA TRP A 75 -3.36 -10.27 9.93
C TRP A 75 -4.60 -10.75 10.67
N ASN A 76 -4.65 -10.40 11.95
CA ASN A 76 -5.76 -10.72 12.85
C ASN A 76 -6.38 -9.44 13.39
N TYR A 77 -7.22 -8.81 12.59
CA TYR A 77 -7.88 -7.56 12.98
C TYR A 77 -9.03 -7.81 13.94
N MET A 78 -9.05 -7.07 15.06
CA MET A 78 -10.07 -7.23 16.08
C MET A 78 -11.45 -6.68 15.70
N SER A 79 -11.50 -5.74 14.76
CA SER A 79 -12.72 -5.13 14.27
C SER A 79 -12.53 -4.64 12.82
N LYS A 80 -13.64 -4.42 12.11
CA LYS A 80 -13.63 -3.79 10.78
C LYS A 80 -13.05 -2.37 10.81
N GLU A 81 -13.31 -1.62 11.88
CA GLU A 81 -12.74 -0.27 12.03
C GLU A 81 -11.21 -0.33 12.08
N LEU A 82 -10.65 -1.29 12.81
CA LEU A 82 -9.20 -1.48 12.90
C LEU A 82 -8.63 -1.81 11.52
N TYR A 83 -9.28 -2.72 10.77
CA TYR A 83 -8.91 -3.06 9.39
C TYR A 83 -8.84 -1.83 8.48
N LEU A 84 -9.88 -0.98 8.50
CA LEU A 84 -9.92 0.20 7.65
C LEU A 84 -8.82 1.21 8.00
N LYS A 85 -8.53 1.40 9.30
CA LYS A 85 -7.44 2.26 9.75
C LYS A 85 -6.08 1.74 9.30
N THR A 86 -5.85 0.44 9.44
CA THR A 86 -4.59 -0.19 9.01
C THR A 86 -4.42 -0.13 7.50
N SER A 87 -5.48 -0.38 6.73
CA SER A 87 -5.46 -0.26 5.26
C SER A 87 -5.14 1.16 4.79
N ILE A 88 -5.61 2.20 5.48
CA ILE A 88 -5.24 3.60 5.18
C ILE A 88 -3.73 3.81 5.40
N LEU A 89 -3.17 3.35 6.52
CA LEU A 89 -1.74 3.46 6.78
C LEU A 89 -0.90 2.69 5.74
N SER A 90 -1.36 1.50 5.36
CA SER A 90 -0.76 0.71 4.29
C SER A 90 -0.73 1.49 2.97
N ILE A 91 -1.86 2.06 2.54
CA ILE A 91 -1.94 2.88 1.32
C ILE A 91 -0.99 4.08 1.40
N LEU A 92 -1.01 4.82 2.52
CA LEU A 92 -0.14 5.98 2.71
C LEU A 92 1.35 5.60 2.67
N SER A 93 1.73 4.48 3.27
CA SER A 93 3.12 4.00 3.26
C SER A 93 3.60 3.70 1.84
N VAL A 94 2.77 3.05 1.01
CA VAL A 94 3.13 2.74 -0.38
C VAL A 94 3.15 4.01 -1.24
N LEU A 95 2.27 4.99 -0.99
CA LEU A 95 2.32 6.29 -1.67
C LEU A 95 3.62 7.04 -1.39
N ILE A 96 4.07 7.06 -0.13
CA ILE A 96 5.37 7.63 0.25
C ILE A 96 6.48 6.92 -0.52
N MET A 97 6.40 5.60 -0.67
CA MET A 97 7.39 4.82 -1.42
C MET A 97 7.44 5.09 -2.91
N ILE A 98 6.27 5.23 -3.54
CA ILE A 98 6.19 5.66 -4.94
C ILE A 98 6.86 7.02 -5.11
N SER A 99 6.67 7.93 -4.15
CA SER A 99 7.24 9.28 -4.18
C SER A 99 8.77 9.32 -3.92
N ALA A 100 9.32 8.36 -3.18
CA ALA A 100 10.69 8.36 -2.70
C ALA A 100 11.78 8.54 -3.79
N PRO A 101 11.77 7.81 -4.93
CA PRO A 101 12.79 8.00 -5.98
C PRO A 101 12.68 9.34 -6.72
N PHE A 102 11.55 10.02 -6.64
CA PHE A 102 11.38 11.35 -7.23
C PHE A 102 11.89 12.47 -6.32
N LEU A 103 11.85 12.26 -5.00
CA LEU A 103 12.24 13.23 -3.98
C LEU A 103 13.70 13.06 -3.53
N THR A 104 14.19 11.83 -3.47
CA THR A 104 15.53 11.53 -2.96
C THR A 104 16.51 11.27 -4.09
N ARG A 105 17.72 11.83 -3.98
CA ARG A 105 18.77 11.66 -5.00
C ARG A 105 19.52 10.33 -4.87
N THR A 106 19.37 9.63 -3.74
CA THR A 106 20.16 8.45 -3.38
C THR A 106 19.39 7.16 -3.70
N PRO A 107 19.97 6.20 -4.44
CA PRO A 107 19.26 4.97 -4.85
C PRO A 107 18.93 4.02 -3.69
N TRP A 108 19.52 4.23 -2.51
CA TRP A 108 19.36 3.37 -1.34
C TRP A 108 18.01 3.52 -0.62
N TYR A 109 17.27 4.60 -0.84
CA TYR A 109 15.98 4.80 -0.17
C TYR A 109 14.88 3.87 -0.70
N THR A 110 15.00 3.45 -1.96
CA THR A 110 14.03 2.54 -2.58
C THR A 110 14.02 1.15 -1.92
N PRO A 111 15.15 0.45 -1.72
CA PRO A 111 15.18 -0.82 -0.99
C PRO A 111 14.91 -0.64 0.52
N ILE A 112 15.41 0.43 1.16
CA ILE A 112 15.13 0.71 2.59
C ILE A 112 13.63 0.82 2.81
N GLY A 113 12.97 1.59 1.96
CA GLY A 113 11.56 1.80 2.09
C GLY A 113 10.71 0.59 1.68
N LEU A 114 11.23 -0.29 0.81
CA LEU A 114 10.66 -1.63 0.56
C LEU A 114 10.66 -2.47 1.84
N GLY A 115 11.78 -2.45 2.57
CA GLY A 115 11.90 -3.08 3.89
C GLY A 115 10.94 -2.48 4.91
N MET A 116 10.78 -1.14 4.90
CA MET A 116 9.80 -0.47 5.76
C MET A 116 8.38 -0.87 5.41
N VAL A 117 7.99 -0.91 4.13
CA VAL A 117 6.65 -1.35 3.70
C VAL A 117 6.39 -2.80 4.11
N TYR A 118 7.37 -3.69 3.96
CA TYR A 118 7.25 -5.07 4.42
C TYR A 118 7.06 -5.14 5.95
N PHE A 119 7.86 -4.38 6.70
CA PHE A 119 7.78 -4.34 8.16
C PHE A 119 6.47 -3.71 8.65
N PHE A 120 6.10 -2.53 8.13
CA PHE A 120 4.88 -1.85 8.53
C PHE A 120 3.63 -2.61 8.11
N ASN A 121 3.57 -3.20 6.92
CA ASN A 121 2.41 -4.03 6.54
C ASN A 121 2.37 -5.37 7.28
N GLY A 122 3.52 -5.93 7.66
CA GLY A 122 3.56 -7.13 8.49
C GLY A 122 2.96 -6.91 9.88
N TYR A 123 3.21 -5.74 10.47
CA TYR A 123 2.82 -5.42 11.85
C TYR A 123 1.77 -4.32 11.97
N ALA A 124 1.14 -3.88 10.87
CA ALA A 124 0.28 -2.69 10.84
C ALA A 124 -0.83 -2.75 11.90
N ALA A 125 -1.45 -3.93 12.06
CA ALA A 125 -2.47 -4.19 13.05
C ALA A 125 -1.98 -3.92 14.48
N GLU A 126 -0.78 -4.39 14.82
CA GLU A 126 -0.18 -4.23 16.14
C GLU A 126 0.16 -2.77 16.44
N TRP A 127 0.69 -2.04 15.45
CA TRP A 127 1.00 -0.61 15.57
C TRP A 127 -0.25 0.24 15.79
N VAL A 128 -1.33 -0.03 15.06
CA VAL A 128 -2.58 0.73 15.22
C VAL A 128 -3.21 0.47 16.58
N VAL A 129 -3.19 -0.77 17.08
CA VAL A 129 -3.67 -1.06 18.45
C VAL A 129 -2.82 -0.36 19.51
N GLY A 130 -1.52 -0.18 19.29
CA GLY A 130 -0.66 0.56 20.22
C GLY A 130 -0.85 2.10 20.22
N LEU A 131 -1.52 2.65 19.20
CA LEU A 131 -1.71 4.10 19.03
C LEU A 131 -3.07 4.60 19.56
N PHE A 132 -4.01 3.71 19.88
CA PHE A 132 -5.37 4.03 20.31
C PHE A 132 -5.78 3.20 21.52
#